data_AF-A0A6V8LDK5-F1
#
_entry.id   AF-A0A6V8LDK5-F1
#
_cell.length_a   1.000
_cell.length_b   1.000
_cell.length_c   1.000
_cell.angle_alpha   90.00
_cell.angle_beta   90.00
_cell.angle_gamma   90.00
#
_symmetry.space_group_name_H-M   'P 1'
#
loop_
_entity.id
_entity.type
_entity.pdbx_description
1 polymer ?
#
loop_
_entity_poly.entity_id
_entity_poly.type
_entity_poly.pdbx_seq_one_letter_code
_entity_poly.pdbx_strand_id
1 'polypeptide(L)'
;MGDSLGHIVINGLPSLVTALATLTLGWFVGNRVTAKWDLTRKHREQDLATVQSFYAAYGDFFGIWKEWDGILRDKFPLEDRQALRHELYRRSCTADARVETMIMKIATERTLNNDDIHLLGCFRQAYQTLRKSIQNDRPIGVATPSWYQPSGQLLDSWDSSGSPSYEAFKLLTARVAGLLALPAVPPGPDEIALSITLITDNRFEPPVWVGEARHLLGLQPAADKLLRKRVAF
;
A
#
# COMPACT_ATOMS: atom_id res chain seq x y z
N MET A 1 50.07 43.36 -48.52
CA MET A 1 49.19 42.17 -48.54
C MET A 1 49.01 41.52 -47.17
N GLY A 2 49.93 41.69 -46.20
CA GLY A 2 49.79 41.16 -44.83
C GLY A 2 48.71 41.83 -43.97
N ASP A 3 48.47 43.14 -44.12
CA ASP A 3 47.53 43.89 -43.25
C ASP A 3 46.05 43.55 -43.49
N SER A 4 45.72 43.02 -44.68
CA SER A 4 44.34 42.62 -45.02
C SER A 4 43.91 41.34 -44.31
N LEU A 5 44.84 40.39 -44.10
CA LEU A 5 44.56 39.12 -43.42
C LEU A 5 44.36 39.32 -41.90
N GLY A 6 45.10 40.25 -41.28
CA GLY A 6 44.96 40.56 -39.85
C GLY A 6 43.58 41.12 -39.50
N HIS A 7 43.06 42.04 -40.32
CA HIS A 7 41.73 42.63 -40.09
C HIS A 7 40.58 41.63 -40.27
N ILE A 8 40.70 40.66 -41.19
CA ILE A 8 39.67 39.63 -41.40
C ILE A 8 39.60 38.68 -40.19
N VAL A 9 40.75 38.28 -39.63
CA VAL A 9 40.80 37.38 -38.46
C VAL A 9 40.25 38.07 -37.21
N ILE A 10 40.59 39.35 -36.99
CA ILE A 10 40.14 40.10 -35.80
C ILE A 10 38.62 40.30 -35.81
N ASN A 11 38.01 40.54 -36.99
CA ASN A 11 36.58 40.77 -37.09
C ASN A 11 35.74 39.48 -36.98
N GLY A 12 36.31 38.31 -37.26
CA GLY A 12 35.62 37.01 -37.17
C GLY A 12 35.64 36.37 -35.77
N LEU A 13 36.56 36.79 -34.89
CA LEU A 13 36.69 36.21 -33.55
C LEU A 13 35.42 36.37 -32.69
N PRO A 14 34.76 37.54 -32.63
CA PRO A 14 33.59 37.74 -31.77
C PRO A 14 32.39 36.87 -32.17
N SER A 15 32.18 36.63 -33.47
CA SER A 15 31.08 35.78 -33.94
C SER A 15 31.31 34.31 -33.61
N LEU A 16 32.56 33.83 -33.71
CA LEU A 16 32.93 32.47 -33.33
C LEU A 16 32.79 32.25 -31.81
N VAL A 17 33.24 33.19 -30.99
CA VAL A 17 33.07 33.13 -29.53
C VAL A 17 31.58 33.12 -29.17
N THR A 18 30.76 33.95 -29.83
CA THR A 18 29.32 33.99 -29.59
C THR A 18 28.64 32.67 -29.97
N ALA A 19 29.01 32.08 -31.11
CA ALA A 19 28.49 30.79 -31.55
C ALA A 19 28.86 29.67 -30.57
N LEU A 20 30.13 29.62 -30.13
CA LEU A 20 30.61 28.63 -29.17
C LEU A 20 29.93 28.80 -27.79
N ALA A 21 29.78 30.04 -27.31
CA ALA A 21 29.08 30.35 -26.08
C ALA A 21 27.60 29.95 -26.14
N THR A 22 26.95 30.20 -27.28
CA THR A 22 25.53 29.82 -27.49
C THR A 22 25.37 28.30 -27.52
N LEU A 23 26.25 27.58 -28.21
CA LEU A 23 26.24 26.12 -28.27
C LEU A 23 26.50 25.49 -26.90
N THR A 24 27.49 25.99 -26.17
CA THR A 24 27.83 25.47 -24.83
C THR A 24 26.72 25.75 -23.82
N LEU A 25 26.13 26.95 -23.85
CA LEU A 25 24.99 27.29 -23.01
C LEU A 25 23.75 26.44 -23.36
N GLY A 26 23.44 26.31 -24.65
CA GLY A 26 22.34 25.48 -25.14
C GLY A 26 22.50 24.02 -24.73
N TRP A 27 23.71 23.47 -24.86
CA TRP A 27 24.06 22.12 -24.40
C TRP A 27 23.89 21.96 -22.89
N PHE A 28 24.40 22.92 -22.10
CA PHE A 28 24.31 22.87 -20.65
C PHE A 28 22.86 22.93 -20.15
N VAL A 29 22.06 23.87 -20.67
CA VAL A 29 20.64 24.00 -20.33
C VAL A 29 19.86 22.77 -20.78
N GLY A 30 20.10 22.29 -22.00
CA GLY A 30 19.47 21.07 -22.53
C GLY A 30 19.71 19.86 -21.64
N ASN A 31 20.97 19.61 -21.28
CA ASN A 31 21.31 18.47 -20.41
C ASN A 31 20.66 18.56 -19.02
N ARG A 32 20.57 19.75 -18.44
CA ARG A 32 19.91 19.95 -17.13
C ARG A 32 18.41 19.68 -17.20
N VAL A 33 17.75 20.16 -18.24
CA VAL A 33 16.30 19.94 -18.44
C VAL A 33 16.02 18.47 -18.71
N THR A 34 16.78 17.84 -19.60
CA THR A 34 16.66 16.40 -19.91
C THR A 34 16.85 15.55 -18.66
N ALA A 35 17.91 15.79 -17.87
CA ALA A 35 18.17 15.05 -16.64
C ALA A 35 17.02 15.15 -15.62
N LYS A 36 16.45 16.35 -15.44
CA LYS A 36 15.30 16.53 -14.53
C LYS A 36 14.05 15.81 -15.05
N TRP A 37 13.83 15.81 -16.36
CA TRP A 37 12.70 15.15 -16.98
C TRP A 37 12.80 13.63 -16.88
N ASP A 38 13.99 13.06 -17.13
CA ASP A 38 14.26 11.63 -17.00
C ASP A 38 14.07 11.14 -15.57
N LEU A 39 14.53 11.90 -14.57
CA LEU A 39 14.28 11.61 -13.16
C LEU A 39 12.78 11.59 -12.85
N THR A 40 12.05 12.62 -13.28
CA THR A 40 10.60 12.72 -13.06
C THR A 40 9.85 11.57 -13.73
N ARG A 41 10.25 11.20 -14.95
CA ARG A 41 9.68 10.08 -15.70
C ARG A 41 9.93 8.76 -14.98
N LYS A 42 11.16 8.51 -14.54
CA LYS A 42 11.52 7.30 -13.80
C LYS A 42 10.74 7.16 -12.50
N HIS A 43 10.54 8.24 -11.76
CA HIS A 43 9.69 8.23 -10.56
C HIS A 43 8.24 7.86 -10.90
N ARG A 44 7.65 8.43 -11.95
CA ARG A 44 6.29 8.05 -12.39
C ARG A 44 6.18 6.58 -12.79
N GLU A 45 7.17 6.05 -13.49
CA GLU A 45 7.21 4.63 -13.87
C GLU A 45 7.26 3.72 -12.63
N GLN A 46 8.03 4.11 -11.60
CA GLN A 46 8.09 3.39 -10.32
C GLN A 46 6.78 3.50 -9.52
N ASP A 47 6.13 4.67 -9.51
CA ASP A 47 4.84 4.88 -8.85
C ASP A 47 3.75 4.01 -9.50
N LEU A 48 3.69 3.99 -10.84
CA LEU A 48 2.76 3.14 -11.58
C LEU A 48 2.97 1.64 -11.28
N ALA A 49 4.21 1.18 -11.20
CA ALA A 49 4.52 -0.20 -10.83
C ALA A 49 4.09 -0.55 -9.40
N THR A 50 4.18 0.42 -8.47
CA THR A 50 3.73 0.26 -7.08
C THR A 50 2.21 0.14 -7.01
N VAL A 51 1.50 1.02 -7.71
CA VAL A 51 0.03 1.00 -7.80
C VAL A 51 -0.47 -0.29 -8.45
N GLN A 52 0.20 -0.78 -9.50
CA GLN A 52 -0.14 -2.07 -10.11
C GLN A 52 0.06 -3.23 -9.12
N SER A 53 1.16 -3.24 -8.37
CA SER A 53 1.44 -4.25 -7.35
C SER A 53 0.40 -4.22 -6.22
N PHE A 54 -0.04 -3.03 -5.82
CA PHE A 54 -1.13 -2.85 -4.86
C PHE A 54 -2.45 -3.47 -5.35
N TYR A 55 -2.87 -3.19 -6.58
CA TYR A 55 -4.11 -3.75 -7.13
C TYR A 55 -4.04 -5.27 -7.31
N ALA A 56 -2.87 -5.81 -7.67
CA ALA A 56 -2.66 -7.25 -7.72
C ALA A 56 -2.82 -7.89 -6.34
N ALA A 57 -2.17 -7.33 -5.31
CA ALA A 57 -2.31 -7.82 -3.93
C ALA A 57 -3.75 -7.72 -3.40
N TYR A 58 -4.47 -6.67 -3.78
CA TYR A 58 -5.89 -6.52 -3.45
C TYR A 58 -6.76 -7.59 -4.14
N GLY A 59 -6.52 -7.85 -5.42
CA GLY A 59 -7.19 -8.93 -6.16
C GLY A 59 -6.91 -10.30 -5.55
N ASP A 60 -5.64 -10.58 -5.22
CA ASP A 60 -5.22 -11.82 -4.56
C ASP A 60 -5.95 -12.04 -3.25
N PHE A 61 -6.04 -11.00 -2.40
CA PHE A 61 -6.77 -11.07 -1.13
C PHE A 61 -8.20 -11.55 -1.33
N PHE A 62 -8.94 -10.92 -2.26
CA PHE A 62 -10.34 -11.29 -2.51
C PHE A 62 -10.48 -12.67 -3.14
N GLY A 63 -9.59 -13.04 -4.07
CA GLY A 63 -9.57 -14.38 -4.66
C GLY A 63 -9.37 -15.46 -3.60
N ILE A 64 -8.31 -15.33 -2.80
CA ILE A 64 -7.99 -16.26 -1.71
C ILE A 64 -9.15 -16.35 -0.70
N TRP A 65 -9.69 -15.20 -0.27
CA TRP A 65 -10.80 -15.19 0.69
C TRP A 65 -12.05 -15.89 0.13
N LYS A 66 -12.43 -15.63 -1.12
CA LYS A 66 -13.62 -16.22 -1.72
C LYS A 66 -13.48 -17.72 -1.94
N GLU A 67 -12.31 -18.18 -2.41
CA GLU A 67 -12.02 -19.61 -2.52
C GLU A 67 -12.08 -20.29 -1.14
N TRP A 68 -11.52 -19.64 -0.11
CA TRP A 68 -11.56 -20.15 1.26
C TRP A 68 -12.99 -20.24 1.83
N ASP A 69 -13.80 -19.19 1.64
CA ASP A 69 -15.21 -19.18 2.03
C ASP A 69 -16.01 -20.29 1.32
N GLY A 70 -15.71 -20.57 0.05
CA GLY A 70 -16.29 -21.70 -0.69
C GLY A 70 -15.93 -23.05 -0.07
N ILE A 71 -14.65 -23.30 0.20
CA ILE A 71 -14.17 -24.55 0.83
C ILE A 71 -14.80 -24.79 2.20
N LEU A 72 -15.04 -23.73 2.98
CA LEU A 72 -15.68 -23.84 4.28
C LEU A 72 -17.18 -24.17 4.21
N ARG A 73 -17.86 -23.75 3.14
CA ARG A 73 -19.30 -23.98 2.93
C ARG A 73 -19.58 -25.35 2.31
N ASP A 74 -18.69 -25.80 1.43
CA ASP A 74 -18.83 -27.05 0.71
C ASP A 74 -18.42 -28.26 1.56
N LYS A 75 -19.03 -29.41 1.28
CA LYS A 75 -18.75 -30.67 1.97
C LYS A 75 -17.62 -31.44 1.29
N PHE A 76 -16.43 -30.86 1.24
CA PHE A 76 -15.25 -31.56 0.75
C PHE A 76 -14.86 -32.71 1.68
N PRO A 77 -14.38 -33.85 1.15
CA PRO A 77 -13.64 -34.84 1.93
C PRO A 77 -12.49 -34.17 2.71
N LEU A 78 -12.17 -34.69 3.90
CA LEU A 78 -11.19 -34.07 4.80
C LEU A 78 -9.82 -33.93 4.14
N GLU A 79 -9.38 -34.94 3.39
CA GLU A 79 -8.08 -34.95 2.70
C GLU A 79 -8.02 -33.86 1.62
N ASP A 80 -9.04 -33.76 0.78
CA ASP A 80 -9.14 -32.74 -0.26
C ASP A 80 -9.16 -31.32 0.34
N ARG A 81 -9.93 -31.12 1.42
CA ARG A 81 -9.98 -29.83 2.13
C ARG A 81 -8.62 -29.44 2.68
N GLN A 82 -7.85 -30.37 3.24
CA GLN A 82 -6.52 -30.10 3.77
C GLN A 82 -5.53 -29.72 2.66
N ALA A 83 -5.59 -30.40 1.52
CA ALA A 83 -4.77 -30.06 0.35
C ALA A 83 -5.08 -28.64 -0.16
N LEU A 84 -6.37 -28.32 -0.35
CA LEU A 84 -6.81 -26.99 -0.79
C LEU A 84 -6.44 -25.90 0.23
N ARG A 85 -6.59 -26.17 1.53
CA ARG A 85 -6.18 -25.25 2.61
C ARG A 85 -4.68 -24.96 2.57
N HIS A 86 -3.84 -25.98 2.35
CA HIS A 86 -2.39 -25.79 2.28
C HIS A 86 -2.00 -24.90 1.10
N GLU A 87 -2.62 -25.10 -0.05
CA GLU A 87 -2.41 -24.26 -1.24
C GLU A 87 -2.83 -22.81 -1.00
N LEU A 88 -4.03 -22.59 -0.46
CA LEU A 88 -4.50 -21.24 -0.12
C LEU A 88 -3.63 -20.58 0.95
N TYR A 89 -3.12 -21.34 1.92
CA TYR A 89 -2.19 -20.82 2.91
C TYR A 89 -0.90 -20.30 2.24
N ARG A 90 -0.29 -21.05 1.32
CA ARG A 90 0.90 -20.60 0.56
C ARG A 90 0.63 -19.34 -0.27
N ARG A 91 -0.51 -19.27 -0.94
CA ARG A 91 -0.95 -18.08 -1.69
C ARG A 91 -1.14 -16.89 -0.76
N SER A 92 -1.73 -17.09 0.42
CA SER A 92 -1.91 -16.04 1.42
C SER A 92 -0.58 -15.52 1.98
N CYS A 93 0.41 -16.39 2.22
CA CYS A 93 1.77 -15.97 2.60
C CYS A 93 2.42 -15.10 1.52
N THR A 94 2.23 -15.47 0.24
CA THR A 94 2.75 -14.68 -0.88
C THR A 94 2.10 -13.31 -0.97
N ALA A 95 0.78 -13.24 -0.80
CA ALA A 95 0.05 -11.97 -0.78
C ALA A 95 0.46 -11.08 0.41
N ASP A 96 0.62 -11.67 1.61
CA ASP A 96 1.09 -10.98 2.83
C ASP A 96 2.49 -10.37 2.60
N ALA A 97 3.44 -11.15 2.07
CA ALA A 97 4.80 -10.69 1.77
C ALA A 97 4.84 -9.56 0.73
N ARG A 98 3.95 -9.60 -0.28
CA ARG A 98 3.81 -8.50 -1.27
C ARG A 98 3.35 -7.22 -0.58
N VAL A 99 2.39 -7.31 0.34
CA VAL A 99 1.92 -6.14 1.11
C VAL A 99 3.02 -5.60 2.01
N GLU A 100 3.77 -6.46 2.72
CA GLU A 100 4.89 -5.99 3.55
C GLU A 100 5.97 -5.29 2.72
N THR A 101 6.29 -5.81 1.53
CA THR A 101 7.23 -5.18 0.60
C THR A 101 6.73 -3.81 0.13
N MET A 102 5.44 -3.70 -0.20
CA MET A 102 4.82 -2.44 -0.60
C MET A 102 4.82 -1.42 0.55
N ILE A 103 4.51 -1.84 1.77
CA ILE A 103 4.54 -0.99 2.97
C ILE A 103 5.96 -0.48 3.23
N MET A 104 6.96 -1.36 3.12
CA MET A 104 8.37 -0.98 3.24
C MET A 104 8.72 0.11 2.22
N LYS A 105 8.32 -0.06 0.96
CA LYS A 105 8.52 0.93 -0.10
C LYS A 105 7.82 2.27 0.18
N ILE A 106 6.57 2.22 0.65
CA ILE A 106 5.83 3.44 1.05
C ILE A 106 6.58 4.17 2.16
N ALA A 107 7.02 3.45 3.20
CA ALA A 107 7.73 4.05 4.34
C ALA A 107 9.11 4.61 3.97
N THR A 108 9.80 4.06 2.96
CA THR A 108 11.11 4.57 2.51
C THR A 108 11.00 5.72 1.51
N GLU A 109 9.89 5.85 0.80
CA GLU A 109 9.71 6.86 -0.25
C GLU A 109 8.84 8.04 0.20
N ARG A 110 8.09 7.91 1.29
CA ARG A 110 7.07 8.89 1.70
C ARG A 110 7.18 9.22 3.18
N THR A 111 7.13 10.51 3.49
CA THR A 111 6.93 11.01 4.85
C THR A 111 5.51 10.67 5.28
N LEU A 112 5.38 9.87 6.34
CA LEU A 112 4.09 9.39 6.85
C LEU A 112 3.73 10.15 8.12
N ASN A 113 2.48 10.60 8.22
CA ASN A 113 1.96 11.06 9.50
C ASN A 113 1.46 9.88 10.34
N ASN A 114 1.03 10.15 11.57
CA ASN A 114 0.54 9.10 12.48
C ASN A 114 -0.69 8.36 11.93
N ASP A 115 -1.60 9.05 11.24
CA ASP A 115 -2.78 8.43 10.65
C ASP A 115 -2.39 7.48 9.52
N ASP A 116 -1.43 7.86 8.67
CA ASP A 116 -0.90 7.00 7.59
C ASP A 116 -0.24 5.73 8.17
N ILE A 117 0.55 5.88 9.24
CA ILE A 117 1.20 4.77 9.95
C ILE A 117 0.15 3.80 10.50
N HIS A 118 -0.89 4.32 11.16
CA HIS A 118 -1.95 3.48 11.72
C HIS A 118 -2.77 2.80 10.61
N LEU A 119 -3.03 3.53 9.53
CA LEU A 119 -3.76 3.03 8.36
C LEU A 119 -3.02 1.88 7.69
N LEU A 120 -1.71 2.02 7.46
CA LEU A 120 -0.87 0.96 6.89
C LEU A 120 -0.74 -0.23 7.83
N GLY A 121 -0.66 -0.01 9.15
CA GLY A 121 -0.64 -1.07 10.16
C GLY A 121 -1.94 -1.88 10.16
N CYS A 122 -3.09 -1.21 10.13
CA CYS A 122 -4.39 -1.87 10.00
C CYS A 122 -4.53 -2.64 8.68
N PHE A 123 -4.05 -2.06 7.57
CA PHE A 123 -4.09 -2.70 6.26
C PHE A 123 -3.24 -3.97 6.22
N ARG A 124 -2.00 -3.93 6.75
CA ARG A 124 -1.15 -5.12 6.94
C ARG A 124 -1.87 -6.19 7.76
N GLN A 125 -2.46 -5.80 8.88
CA GLN A 125 -3.11 -6.75 9.77
C GLN A 125 -4.30 -7.47 9.11
N ALA A 126 -5.00 -6.84 8.17
CA ALA A 126 -6.08 -7.49 7.43
C ALA A 126 -5.57 -8.71 6.62
N TYR A 127 -4.43 -8.58 5.92
CA TYR A 127 -3.80 -9.69 5.18
C TYR A 127 -3.35 -10.81 6.11
N GLN A 128 -2.73 -10.46 7.23
CA GLN A 128 -2.35 -11.43 8.25
C GLN A 128 -3.56 -12.14 8.85
N THR A 129 -4.68 -11.43 9.02
CA THR A 129 -5.93 -12.01 9.51
C THR A 129 -6.47 -13.07 8.55
N LEU A 130 -6.43 -12.82 7.23
CA LEU A 130 -6.79 -13.82 6.22
C LEU A 130 -5.88 -15.06 6.32
N ARG A 131 -4.55 -14.87 6.32
CA ARG A 131 -3.57 -15.96 6.45
C ARG A 131 -3.79 -16.79 7.71
N LYS A 132 -3.92 -16.12 8.88
CA LYS A 132 -4.18 -16.78 10.16
C LYS A 132 -5.55 -17.51 10.17
N SER A 133 -6.56 -17.00 9.46
CA SER A 133 -7.88 -17.65 9.38
C SER A 133 -7.79 -18.97 8.62
N ILE A 134 -7.10 -18.98 7.47
CA ILE A 134 -6.83 -20.20 6.68
C ILE A 134 -5.96 -21.17 7.49
N GLN A 135 -4.91 -20.66 8.15
CA GLN A 135 -4.05 -21.46 9.01
C GLN A 135 -4.81 -22.10 10.17
N ASN A 136 -5.88 -21.49 10.67
CA ASN A 136 -6.66 -22.02 11.79
C ASN A 136 -7.93 -22.75 11.37
N ASP A 137 -8.14 -22.97 10.07
CA ASP A 137 -9.32 -23.64 9.51
C ASP A 137 -10.65 -22.93 9.88
N ARG A 138 -10.67 -21.59 9.81
CA ARG A 138 -11.81 -20.75 10.24
C ARG A 138 -12.21 -19.73 9.19
N PRO A 139 -13.48 -19.27 9.18
CA PRO A 139 -13.88 -18.13 8.37
C PRO A 139 -13.10 -16.86 8.77
N ILE A 140 -12.84 -15.98 7.80
CA ILE A 140 -12.23 -14.67 8.10
C ILE A 140 -13.16 -13.83 8.98
N GLY A 141 -12.57 -13.08 9.89
CA GLY A 141 -13.31 -12.27 10.84
C GLY A 141 -13.84 -13.08 12.03
N VAL A 142 -13.67 -14.40 12.09
CA VAL A 142 -13.90 -15.12 13.36
C VAL A 142 -12.67 -14.95 14.22
N ALA A 143 -12.82 -14.25 15.36
CA ALA A 143 -11.73 -14.11 16.31
C ALA A 143 -11.15 -15.49 16.65
N THR A 144 -9.83 -15.65 16.50
CA THR A 144 -9.18 -16.80 17.11
C THR A 144 -9.39 -16.66 18.63
N PRO A 145 -9.55 -17.76 19.37
CA PRO A 145 -9.52 -17.72 20.81
C PRO A 145 -8.04 -17.49 21.12
N SER A 146 -7.59 -16.25 20.97
CA SER A 146 -6.39 -15.82 21.65
C SER A 146 -6.69 -16.10 23.12
N TRP A 147 -5.84 -16.89 23.73
CA TRP A 147 -5.91 -17.37 25.12
C TRP A 147 -5.91 -16.23 26.16
N TYR A 148 -6.14 -14.98 25.74
CA TYR A 148 -5.93 -13.77 26.52
C TYR A 148 -6.94 -12.62 26.22
N GLN A 149 -8.18 -12.91 25.81
CA GLN A 149 -9.22 -11.86 25.76
C GLN A 149 -10.42 -12.18 26.66
N PRO A 150 -10.52 -11.52 27.84
CA PRO A 150 -11.64 -11.66 28.77
C PRO A 150 -12.98 -11.11 28.24
N SER A 151 -12.97 -10.30 27.18
CA SER A 151 -14.14 -9.51 26.76
C SER A 151 -15.07 -10.22 25.77
N GLY A 152 -14.73 -11.43 25.27
CA GLY A 152 -15.63 -12.24 24.44
C GLY A 152 -16.12 -11.57 23.14
N GLN A 153 -15.47 -10.48 22.71
CA GLN A 153 -15.93 -9.72 21.56
C GLN A 153 -15.46 -10.40 20.27
N LEU A 154 -16.36 -11.20 19.69
CA LEU A 154 -16.17 -11.78 18.37
C LEU A 154 -16.00 -10.64 17.35
N LEU A 155 -14.98 -10.74 16.51
CA LEU A 155 -15.03 -10.05 15.23
C LEU A 155 -16.20 -10.62 14.42
N ASP A 156 -16.86 -9.76 13.65
CA ASP A 156 -17.94 -10.18 12.76
C ASP A 156 -17.36 -10.97 11.59
N SER A 157 -17.92 -12.15 11.33
CA SER A 157 -17.57 -12.93 10.13
C SER A 157 -17.87 -12.13 8.87
N TRP A 158 -17.03 -12.26 7.83
CA TRP A 158 -17.28 -11.60 6.54
C TRP A 158 -18.34 -12.36 5.73
N ASP A 159 -19.54 -12.49 6.27
CA ASP A 159 -20.67 -13.16 5.62
C ASP A 159 -21.45 -12.24 4.66
N SER A 160 -21.27 -10.93 4.82
CA SER A 160 -22.01 -9.88 4.14
C SER A 160 -21.14 -8.65 3.92
N SER A 161 -21.50 -7.83 2.92
CA SER A 161 -20.85 -6.54 2.65
C SER A 161 -21.05 -5.52 3.78
N GLY A 162 -22.00 -5.77 4.69
CA GLY A 162 -22.28 -4.93 5.86
C GLY A 162 -21.46 -5.28 7.09
N SER A 163 -20.64 -6.35 7.06
CA SER A 163 -19.77 -6.69 8.19
C SER A 163 -18.75 -5.56 8.45
N PRO A 164 -18.61 -5.08 9.70
CA PRO A 164 -17.74 -3.94 10.04
C PRO A 164 -16.29 -4.10 9.58
N SER A 165 -15.75 -5.33 9.62
CA SER A 165 -14.39 -5.65 9.20
C SER A 165 -14.23 -5.65 7.67
N TYR A 166 -15.24 -6.09 6.92
CA TYR A 166 -15.24 -6.00 5.46
C TYR A 166 -15.31 -4.53 5.01
N GLU A 167 -16.21 -3.76 5.61
CA GLU A 167 -16.36 -2.31 5.34
C GLU A 167 -15.06 -1.57 5.66
N ALA A 168 -14.47 -1.82 6.83
CA ALA A 168 -13.18 -1.24 7.22
C ALA A 168 -12.08 -1.59 6.22
N PHE A 169 -11.96 -2.87 5.82
CA PHE A 169 -10.95 -3.27 4.84
C PHE A 169 -11.12 -2.57 3.49
N LYS A 170 -12.34 -2.50 2.96
CA LYS A 170 -12.64 -1.81 1.69
C LYS A 170 -12.21 -0.35 1.72
N LEU A 171 -12.49 0.33 2.83
CA LEU A 171 -12.16 1.75 3.00
C LEU A 171 -10.67 1.97 3.25
N LEU A 172 -10.01 1.09 4.02
CA LEU A 172 -8.55 1.08 4.14
C LEU A 172 -7.90 0.97 2.76
N THR A 173 -8.33 0.02 1.93
CA THR A 173 -7.84 -0.12 0.54
C THR A 173 -7.98 1.19 -0.24
N ALA A 174 -9.16 1.83 -0.19
CA ALA A 174 -9.38 3.10 -0.89
C ALA A 174 -8.43 4.20 -0.40
N ARG A 175 -8.16 4.26 0.91
CA ARG A 175 -7.22 5.23 1.48
C ARG A 175 -5.76 4.92 1.15
N VAL A 176 -5.32 3.66 1.20
CA VAL A 176 -3.98 3.26 0.75
C VAL A 176 -3.77 3.61 -0.72
N ALA A 177 -4.77 3.39 -1.58
CA ALA A 177 -4.72 3.82 -2.97
C ALA A 177 -4.56 5.34 -3.10
N GLY A 178 -5.29 6.10 -2.28
CA GLY A 178 -5.14 7.56 -2.20
C GLY A 178 -3.74 7.98 -1.76
N LEU A 179 -3.18 7.33 -0.74
CA LEU A 179 -1.81 7.57 -0.28
C LEU A 179 -0.78 7.33 -1.38
N LEU A 180 -0.94 6.25 -2.15
CA LEU A 180 -0.08 5.92 -3.29
C LEU A 180 -0.19 6.92 -4.45
N ALA A 181 -1.34 7.58 -4.61
CA ALA A 181 -1.56 8.57 -5.66
C ALA A 181 -0.92 9.94 -5.38
N LEU A 182 -0.56 10.22 -4.13
CA LEU A 182 0.10 11.48 -3.76
C LEU A 182 1.56 11.51 -4.25
N PRO A 183 2.16 12.70 -4.46
CA PRO A 183 3.60 12.80 -4.70
C PRO A 183 4.41 12.29 -3.50
N ALA A 184 5.50 11.56 -3.78
CA ALA A 184 6.38 11.04 -2.75
C ALA A 184 7.38 12.12 -2.27
N VAL A 185 7.51 12.26 -0.95
CA VAL A 185 8.55 13.08 -0.31
C VAL A 185 9.37 12.13 0.59
N PRO A 186 10.63 11.84 0.25
CA PRO A 186 11.41 10.85 0.97
C PRO A 186 11.71 11.34 2.40
N PRO A 187 11.43 10.50 3.42
CA PRO A 187 11.72 10.82 4.82
C PRO A 187 13.19 10.61 5.18
N GLY A 188 13.59 11.05 6.38
CA GLY A 188 14.92 10.79 6.93
C GLY A 188 15.09 9.33 7.40
N PRO A 189 16.34 8.82 7.55
CA PRO A 189 16.58 7.43 7.98
C PRO A 189 15.91 7.05 9.32
N ASP A 190 15.89 7.96 10.30
CA ASP A 190 15.28 7.72 11.61
C ASP A 190 13.75 7.64 11.51
N GLU A 191 13.15 8.47 10.66
CA GLU A 191 11.70 8.46 10.38
C GLU A 191 11.28 7.17 9.66
N ILE A 192 12.12 6.66 8.74
CA ILE A 192 11.91 5.37 8.08
C ILE A 192 11.89 4.25 9.12
N ALA A 193 12.91 4.18 9.96
CA ALA A 193 13.02 3.15 10.99
C ALA A 193 11.82 3.17 11.95
N LEU A 194 11.47 4.36 12.44
CA LEU A 194 10.32 4.56 13.32
C LEU A 194 9.00 4.14 12.65
N SER A 195 8.77 4.59 11.42
CA SER A 195 7.55 4.27 10.67
C SER A 195 7.39 2.78 10.47
N ILE A 196 8.45 2.08 10.05
CA ILE A 196 8.43 0.62 9.84
C ILE A 196 8.13 -0.09 11.16
N THR A 197 8.81 0.27 12.25
CA THR A 197 8.55 -0.31 13.58
C THR A 197 7.09 -0.13 13.99
N LEU A 198 6.53 1.08 13.84
CA LEU A 198 5.15 1.38 14.24
C LEU A 198 4.10 0.72 13.34
N ILE A 199 4.35 0.58 12.04
CA ILE A 199 3.44 -0.10 11.10
C ILE A 199 3.43 -1.62 11.34
N THR A 200 4.58 -2.19 11.74
CA THR A 200 4.73 -3.64 11.93
C THR A 200 4.39 -4.14 13.33
N ASP A 201 4.10 -3.23 14.25
CA ASP A 201 3.72 -3.51 15.63
C ASP A 201 2.49 -4.44 15.73
N ASN A 202 2.53 -5.39 16.66
CA ASN A 202 1.44 -6.32 16.94
C ASN A 202 0.26 -5.65 17.68
N ARG A 203 0.34 -4.37 18.04
CA ARG A 203 -0.78 -3.59 18.61
C ARG A 203 -2.04 -3.60 17.74
N PHE A 204 -1.91 -3.85 16.44
CA PHE A 204 -3.04 -3.95 15.53
C PHE A 204 -3.72 -5.31 15.56
N GLU A 205 -3.17 -6.32 16.24
CA GLU A 205 -3.74 -7.68 16.22
C GLU A 205 -5.25 -7.70 16.56
N PRO A 206 -6.02 -8.61 15.94
CA PRO A 206 -7.45 -8.77 16.20
C PRO A 206 -7.84 -8.72 17.69
N PRO A 207 -8.93 -8.01 18.06
CA PRO A 207 -9.87 -7.29 17.19
C PRO A 207 -9.47 -5.83 16.90
N VAL A 208 -8.29 -5.38 17.35
CA VAL A 208 -7.94 -3.96 17.47
C VAL A 208 -7.96 -3.23 16.12
N TRP A 209 -7.36 -3.80 15.07
CA TRP A 209 -7.28 -3.10 13.77
C TRP A 209 -8.63 -2.70 13.18
N VAL A 210 -9.72 -3.44 13.46
CA VAL A 210 -11.04 -3.08 12.93
C VAL A 210 -11.58 -1.84 13.65
N GLY A 211 -11.47 -1.80 14.98
CA GLY A 211 -11.87 -0.63 15.76
C GLY A 211 -11.06 0.61 15.37
N GLU A 212 -9.75 0.44 15.27
CA GLU A 212 -8.81 1.50 14.90
C GLU A 212 -9.07 2.01 13.48
N ALA A 213 -9.21 1.11 12.49
CA ALA A 213 -9.53 1.48 11.12
C ALA A 213 -10.86 2.24 11.05
N ARG A 214 -11.88 1.80 11.79
CA ARG A 214 -13.18 2.51 11.81
C ARG A 214 -13.06 3.90 12.40
N HIS A 215 -12.28 4.06 13.47
CA HIS A 215 -12.00 5.36 14.07
C HIS A 215 -11.30 6.30 13.07
N LEU A 216 -10.20 5.85 12.45
CA LEU A 216 -9.45 6.62 11.44
C LEU A 216 -10.31 7.01 10.22
N LEU A 217 -11.25 6.14 9.86
CA LEU A 217 -12.13 6.34 8.71
C LEU A 217 -13.38 7.16 9.04
N GLY A 218 -13.56 7.60 10.29
CA GLY A 218 -14.75 8.34 10.73
C GLY A 218 -16.03 7.51 10.70
N LEU A 219 -15.92 6.18 10.75
CA LEU A 219 -17.07 5.28 10.79
C LEU A 219 -17.61 5.22 12.20
N GLN A 220 -18.83 5.74 12.39
CA GLN A 220 -19.56 5.65 13.66
C GLN A 220 -19.57 4.20 14.21
N PRO A 221 -19.50 4.01 15.54
CA PRO A 221 -19.64 2.69 16.15
C PRO A 221 -20.93 2.02 15.68
N ALA A 222 -20.86 0.74 15.28
CA ALA A 222 -22.01 0.00 14.75
C ALA A 222 -23.19 -0.13 15.74
N ALA A 223 -22.98 0.24 17.01
CA ALA A 223 -23.97 0.22 18.09
C ALA A 223 -25.29 0.94 17.72
N ASP A 224 -25.22 2.02 16.93
CA ASP A 224 -26.41 2.78 16.54
C ASP A 224 -27.29 2.10 15.48
N LYS A 225 -26.74 1.19 14.67
CA LYS A 225 -27.52 0.49 13.63
C LYS A 225 -28.27 -0.73 14.18
N LEU A 226 -27.72 -1.42 15.17
CA LEU A 226 -28.39 -2.55 15.82
C LEU A 226 -29.56 -2.11 16.70
N LEU A 227 -29.47 -0.93 17.34
CA LEU A 227 -30.58 -0.34 18.07
C LEU A 227 -31.73 0.07 17.13
N ARG A 228 -31.44 0.63 15.95
CA ARG A 228 -32.49 0.97 14.97
C ARG A 228 -33.22 -0.23 14.37
N LYS A 229 -32.57 -1.39 14.23
CA LYS A 229 -33.22 -2.62 13.77
C LYS A 229 -34.10 -3.29 14.83
N ARG A 230 -33.87 -3.05 16.13
CA ARG A 230 -34.68 -3.61 17.23
C ARG A 230 -35.94 -2.80 17.57
N VAL A 231 -36.03 -1.54 17.13
CA VAL A 231 -37.20 -0.67 17.39
C VAL A 231 -38.23 -0.72 16.24
N ALA A 232 -37.95 -1.47 15.17
CA ALA A 232 -38.80 -1.57 13.98
C ALA A 232 -39.65 -2.86 13.90
N PHE A 233 -39.79 -3.59 15.02
CA PHE A 233 -40.68 -4.76 15.13
C PHE A 233 -41.61 -4.61 16.33
#